data_AF-A0A9P6A7N8-F1
#
_entry.id   AF-A0A9P6A7N8-F1
#
_cell.length_a   1.000
_cell.length_b   1.000
_cell.length_c   1.000
_cell.angle_alpha   90.00
_cell.angle_beta   90.00
_cell.angle_gamma   90.00
#
_symmetry.space_group_name_H-M   'P 1'
#
loop_
_entity.id
_entity.type
_entity.pdbx_description
1 polymer ?
#
loop_
_entity_poly.entity_id
_entity_poly.type
_entity_poly.pdbx_seq_one_letter_code
_entity_poly.pdbx_strand_id
1 'polypeptide(L)'
;MPDVVIDPSFEENYAAMKGGKPTSVNWMEKFANVTLEYFNGGIKAQLDRQGFKDDDLLQEGLAKVPTSKTFKLWIVETMKNPGIHETFEDGVCYIQTTVENWEYNLPFVGEGLVDSS
;
A
#
# COMPACT_ATOMS: atom_id res chain seq x y z
N MET A 1 7.88 -16.19 1.15
CA MET A 1 7.32 -15.68 2.42
C MET A 1 5.92 -16.25 2.63
N PRO A 2 5.74 -17.26 3.50
CA PRO A 2 4.45 -17.95 3.64
C PRO A 2 3.42 -17.30 4.59
N ASP A 3 3.76 -16.22 5.32
CA ASP A 3 2.90 -15.70 6.40
C ASP A 3 2.48 -14.21 6.24
N VAL A 4 2.37 -13.69 5.03
CA VAL A 4 1.94 -12.30 4.80
C VAL A 4 0.41 -12.22 4.82
N VAL A 5 -0.14 -11.32 5.66
CA VAL A 5 -1.58 -11.04 5.70
C VAL A 5 -1.85 -9.78 4.88
N ILE A 6 -2.79 -9.87 3.95
CA ILE A 6 -3.26 -8.72 3.16
C ILE A 6 -4.63 -8.31 3.68
N ASP A 7 -4.71 -7.10 4.23
CA ASP A 7 -5.95 -6.44 4.66
C ASP A 7 -6.27 -5.28 3.69
N PRO A 8 -7.13 -5.49 2.69
CA PRO A 8 -7.52 -4.44 1.76
C PRO A 8 -8.46 -3.39 2.38
N SER A 9 -8.99 -3.63 3.59
CA SER A 9 -9.94 -2.75 4.29
C SER A 9 -11.09 -2.29 3.40
N PHE A 10 -11.70 -3.25 2.71
CA PHE A 10 -12.69 -2.98 1.65
C PHE A 10 -13.82 -2.07 2.12
N GLU A 11 -14.42 -2.36 3.27
CA GLU A 11 -15.57 -1.61 3.78
C GLU A 11 -15.19 -0.18 4.17
N GLU A 12 -14.08 -0.02 4.90
CA GLU A 12 -13.58 1.29 5.34
C GLU A 12 -13.18 2.16 4.15
N ASN A 13 -12.41 1.60 3.21
CA ASN A 13 -11.95 2.30 2.04
C ASN A 13 -13.11 2.64 1.08
N TYR A 14 -14.10 1.75 0.95
CA TYR A 14 -15.28 2.04 0.14
C TYR A 14 -16.12 3.16 0.76
N ALA A 15 -16.30 3.14 2.09
CA ALA A 15 -16.99 4.20 2.81
C ALA A 15 -16.26 5.55 2.66
N ALA A 16 -14.93 5.56 2.78
CA ALA A 16 -14.11 6.75 2.58
C ALA A 16 -14.26 7.32 1.16
N MET A 17 -14.19 6.47 0.13
CA MET A 17 -14.37 6.88 -1.27
C MET A 17 -15.78 7.41 -1.53
N LYS A 18 -16.80 6.80 -0.94
CA LYS A 18 -18.20 7.23 -1.07
C LYS A 18 -18.47 8.57 -0.38
N GLY A 19 -17.82 8.83 0.75
CA GLY A 19 -17.93 10.09 1.48
C GLY A 19 -17.07 11.22 0.91
N GLY A 20 -16.07 10.89 0.09
CA GLY A 20 -15.14 11.85 -0.50
C GLY A 20 -15.53 12.36 -1.90
N LYS A 21 -14.56 12.96 -2.58
CA LYS A 21 -14.69 13.48 -3.95
C LYS A 21 -13.63 12.85 -4.86
N PRO A 22 -13.78 11.56 -5.21
CA PRO A 22 -12.82 10.88 -6.07
C PRO A 22 -12.79 11.53 -7.46
N THR A 23 -11.59 11.71 -7.99
CA THR A 23 -11.35 12.31 -9.31
C THR A 23 -11.84 11.41 -10.45
N SER A 24 -11.82 10.09 -10.22
CA SER A 24 -12.23 9.09 -11.20
C SER A 24 -13.76 8.96 -11.24
N VAL A 25 -14.37 9.24 -12.40
CA VAL A 25 -15.83 9.20 -12.59
C VAL A 25 -16.41 7.79 -12.41
N ASN A 26 -15.60 6.74 -12.63
CA ASN A 26 -16.03 5.34 -12.54
C ASN A 26 -15.34 4.61 -11.38
N TRP A 27 -14.96 5.33 -10.32
CA TRP A 27 -14.21 4.75 -9.19
C TRP A 27 -14.93 3.54 -8.57
N MET A 28 -16.27 3.54 -8.51
CA MET A 28 -17.04 2.43 -7.92
C MET A 28 -16.86 1.12 -8.70
N GLU A 29 -16.91 1.20 -10.03
CA GLU A 29 -16.75 0.04 -10.92
C GLU A 29 -15.32 -0.51 -10.88
N LYS A 30 -14.35 0.38 -10.64
CA LYS A 30 -12.92 0.06 -10.61
C LYS A 30 -12.41 -0.29 -9.21
N PHE A 31 -13.19 -0.06 -8.16
CA PHE A 31 -12.73 -0.11 -6.78
C PHE A 31 -12.02 -1.42 -6.46
N ALA A 32 -12.66 -2.56 -6.71
CA ALA A 32 -12.03 -3.86 -6.45
C ALA A 32 -10.72 -4.07 -7.24
N ASN A 33 -10.68 -3.66 -8.51
CA ASN A 33 -9.52 -3.83 -9.36
C ASN A 33 -8.35 -2.96 -8.91
N VAL A 34 -8.60 -1.67 -8.63
CA VAL A 34 -7.54 -0.76 -8.20
C VAL A 34 -7.03 -1.13 -6.80
N THR A 35 -7.90 -1.58 -5.89
CA THR A 35 -7.47 -2.16 -4.60
C THR A 35 -6.52 -3.33 -4.80
N LEU A 36 -6.80 -4.22 -5.76
CA LEU A 36 -5.91 -5.33 -6.10
C LEU A 36 -4.57 -4.84 -6.65
N GLU A 37 -4.57 -3.79 -7.47
CA GLU A 37 -3.36 -3.20 -8.05
C GLU A 37 -2.41 -2.61 -6.99
N TYR A 38 -2.91 -2.08 -5.86
CA TYR A 38 -2.03 -1.66 -4.76
C TYR A 38 -1.10 -2.78 -4.28
N PHE A 39 -1.60 -4.00 -4.23
CA PHE A 39 -0.82 -5.15 -3.76
C PHE A 39 -0.02 -5.81 -4.90
N ASN A 40 -0.65 -6.03 -6.06
CA ASN A 40 -0.03 -6.72 -7.19
C ASN A 40 0.87 -5.82 -8.04
N GLY A 41 0.33 -4.67 -8.47
CA GLY A 41 1.01 -3.71 -9.35
C GLY A 41 1.89 -2.70 -8.61
N GLY A 42 1.61 -2.47 -7.32
CA GLY A 42 2.43 -1.66 -6.41
C GLY A 42 3.45 -2.51 -5.65
N ILE A 43 3.07 -2.98 -4.45
CA ILE A 43 3.99 -3.64 -3.50
C ILE A 43 4.78 -4.78 -4.15
N LYS A 44 4.10 -5.75 -4.78
CA LYS A 44 4.77 -6.91 -5.37
C LYS A 44 5.71 -6.51 -6.51
N ALA A 45 5.24 -5.69 -7.45
CA ALA A 45 6.07 -5.22 -8.57
C ALA A 45 7.29 -4.43 -8.09
N GLN A 46 7.13 -3.64 -7.03
CA GLN A 46 8.20 -2.83 -6.45
C GLN A 46 9.24 -3.68 -5.71
N LEU A 47 8.83 -4.76 -5.03
CA LEU A 47 9.75 -5.75 -4.45
C LEU A 47 10.50 -6.51 -5.56
N ASP A 48 9.81 -6.90 -6.63
CA ASP A 48 10.42 -7.57 -7.78
C ASP A 48 11.44 -6.64 -8.48
N ARG A 49 11.10 -5.36 -8.71
CA ARG A 49 11.98 -4.35 -9.33
C ARG A 49 13.25 -4.11 -8.52
N GLN A 50 13.14 -4.14 -7.20
CA GLN A 50 14.26 -3.90 -6.29
C GLN A 50 15.13 -5.14 -6.04
N GLY A 51 14.88 -6.25 -6.74
CA GLY A 51 15.69 -7.46 -6.62
C GLY A 51 15.54 -8.13 -5.25
N PHE A 52 14.44 -7.85 -4.52
CA PHE A 52 14.24 -8.32 -3.14
C PHE A 52 14.43 -9.83 -2.99
N LYS A 53 13.98 -10.61 -3.98
CA LYS A 53 14.11 -12.08 -3.98
C LYS A 53 15.56 -12.58 -3.99
N ASP A 54 16.50 -11.75 -4.45
CA ASP A 54 17.91 -12.10 -4.65
C ASP A 54 18.84 -11.34 -3.68
N ASP A 55 18.29 -10.50 -2.79
CA ASP A 55 19.05 -9.67 -1.84
C ASP A 55 18.75 -10.07 -0.39
N ASP A 56 19.69 -10.78 0.24
CA ASP A 56 19.58 -11.27 1.61
C ASP A 56 19.49 -10.13 2.65
N LEU A 57 20.14 -8.99 2.41
CA LEU A 57 20.10 -7.85 3.35
C LEU A 57 18.75 -7.14 3.30
N LEU A 58 18.17 -6.98 2.11
CA LEU A 58 16.81 -6.46 1.96
C LEU A 58 15.79 -7.42 2.58
N GLN A 59 15.96 -8.72 2.38
CA GLN A 59 15.09 -9.74 3.00
C GLN A 59 15.16 -9.68 4.53
N GLU A 60 16.35 -9.58 5.10
CA GLU A 60 16.53 -9.41 6.55
C GLU A 60 15.99 -8.08 7.06
N GLY A 61 16.16 -6.99 6.30
CA GLY A 61 15.66 -5.66 6.61
C GLY A 61 14.14 -5.67 6.69
N LEU A 62 13.47 -6.10 5.62
CA LEU A 62 12.01 -6.17 5.57
C LEU A 62 11.44 -7.16 6.58
N ALA A 63 12.12 -8.27 6.90
CA ALA A 63 11.68 -9.19 7.95
C ALA A 63 11.64 -8.54 9.35
N LYS A 64 12.36 -7.43 9.57
CA LYS A 64 12.38 -6.69 10.83
C LYS A 64 11.32 -5.59 10.91
N VAL A 65 10.71 -5.15 9.79
CA VAL A 65 9.86 -3.94 9.77
C VAL A 65 8.40 -4.21 10.16
N PRO A 66 7.66 -5.18 9.58
CA PRO A 66 6.32 -5.51 10.06
C PRO A 66 6.41 -6.67 11.05
N THR A 67 6.43 -6.36 12.35
CA THR A 67 6.30 -7.36 13.42
C THR A 67 4.99 -8.17 13.30
N SER A 68 3.97 -7.68 12.58
CA SER A 68 2.70 -8.37 12.33
C SER A 68 2.57 -9.03 10.95
N LYS A 69 3.52 -8.82 10.02
CA LYS A 69 3.45 -9.27 8.61
C LYS A 69 2.16 -8.85 7.86
N THR A 70 1.45 -7.82 8.32
CA THR A 70 0.19 -7.36 7.73
C THR A 70 0.42 -6.14 6.85
N PHE A 71 -0.11 -6.16 5.63
CA PHE A 71 -0.21 -4.99 4.75
C PHE A 71 -1.65 -4.52 4.71
N LYS A 72 -1.88 -3.25 5.04
CA LYS A 72 -3.22 -2.66 5.11
C LYS A 72 -3.35 -1.48 4.16
N LEU A 73 -4.29 -1.53 3.21
CA LEU A 73 -4.59 -0.35 2.39
C LEU A 73 -5.47 0.61 3.19
N TRP A 74 -5.12 1.89 3.22
CA TRP A 74 -5.87 2.90 3.96
C TRP A 74 -6.03 4.20 3.17
N ILE A 75 -7.26 4.48 2.77
CA ILE A 75 -7.63 5.77 2.17
C ILE A 75 -7.87 6.77 3.30
N VAL A 76 -6.99 7.75 3.41
CA VAL A 76 -6.98 8.76 4.47
C VAL A 76 -7.31 10.15 3.89
N GLU A 77 -7.80 11.04 4.75
CA GLU A 77 -8.04 12.45 4.37
C GLU A 77 -6.73 13.20 4.16
N THR A 78 -5.72 12.91 4.99
CA THR A 78 -4.38 13.52 4.90
C THR A 78 -3.34 12.43 5.15
N MET A 79 -2.37 12.31 4.25
CA MET A 79 -1.26 11.37 4.41
C MET A 79 -0.36 11.79 5.56
N LYS A 80 0.15 10.83 6.32
CA LYS A 80 1.06 11.11 7.44
C LYS A 80 2.37 11.73 6.96
N ASN A 81 2.86 11.25 5.81
CA ASN A 81 4.05 11.76 5.15
C ASN A 81 3.72 12.06 3.68
N PRO A 82 3.63 13.33 3.26
CA PRO A 82 3.38 13.66 1.88
C PRO A 82 4.46 13.08 0.95
N GLY A 83 4.06 12.23 0.01
CA GLY A 83 4.98 11.57 -0.94
C GLY A 83 5.55 10.23 -0.48
N ILE A 84 5.30 9.81 0.76
CA ILE A 84 5.60 8.44 1.23
C ILE A 84 4.28 7.72 1.44
N HIS A 85 4.08 6.65 0.67
CA HIS A 85 2.82 5.90 0.68
C HIS A 85 2.79 4.85 1.78
N GLU A 86 3.92 4.45 2.36
CA GLU A 86 3.98 3.44 3.39
C GLU A 86 4.26 4.06 4.77
N THR A 87 3.49 3.65 5.77
CA THR A 87 3.82 3.92 7.17
C THR A 87 3.73 2.64 7.99
N PHE A 88 4.69 2.45 8.90
CA PHE A 88 4.75 1.29 9.76
C PHE A 88 4.29 1.66 11.17
N GLU A 89 3.19 1.07 11.62
CA GLU A 89 2.63 1.30 12.95
C GLU A 89 2.23 -0.04 13.55
N ASP A 90 2.65 -0.30 14.80
CA ASP A 90 2.31 -1.51 15.56
C ASP A 90 2.57 -2.84 14.80
N GLY A 91 3.59 -2.84 13.94
CA GLY A 91 3.96 -4.00 13.13
C GLY A 91 3.13 -4.22 11.86
N VAL A 92 2.19 -3.32 11.57
CA VAL A 92 1.40 -3.28 10.33
C VAL A 92 2.00 -2.27 9.37
N CYS A 93 2.15 -2.66 8.10
CA CYS A 93 2.49 -1.75 7.01
C CYS A 93 1.20 -1.16 6.43
N TYR A 94 0.94 0.11 6.70
CA TYR A 94 -0.18 0.84 6.13
C TYR A 94 0.23 1.49 4.82
N ILE A 95 -0.48 1.16 3.74
CA ILE A 95 -0.35 1.77 2.43
C ILE A 95 -1.40 2.88 2.37
N GLN A 96 -0.95 4.13 2.48
CA GLN A 96 -1.77 5.32 2.52
C GLN A 96 -1.95 5.95 1.14
N THR A 97 -3.19 6.35 0.87
CA THR A 97 -3.53 7.20 -0.26
C THR A 97 -4.64 8.15 0.12
N THR A 98 -4.90 9.14 -0.73
CA THR A 98 -6.05 10.06 -0.59
C THR A 98 -7.09 9.73 -1.63
N VAL A 99 -8.35 10.12 -1.37
CA VAL A 99 -9.47 9.91 -2.30
C VAL A 99 -9.19 10.47 -3.70
N GLU A 100 -8.47 11.59 -3.79
CA GLU A 100 -8.15 12.26 -5.06
C GLU A 100 -7.05 11.55 -5.86
N ASN A 101 -6.10 10.90 -5.17
CA ASN A 101 -4.90 10.32 -5.77
C ASN A 101 -4.94 8.79 -5.88
N TRP A 102 -5.97 8.16 -5.36
CA TRP A 102 -6.10 6.71 -5.16
C TRP A 102 -5.80 5.85 -6.40
N GLU A 103 -6.08 6.36 -7.60
CA GLU A 103 -5.84 5.65 -8.88
C GLU A 103 -4.47 5.99 -9.49
N TYR A 104 -3.86 7.11 -9.10
CA TYR A 104 -2.71 7.71 -9.78
C TYR A 104 -1.38 7.39 -9.11
N ASN A 105 -1.39 7.07 -7.82
CA ASN A 105 -0.17 6.83 -7.06
C ASN A 105 0.28 5.36 -7.05
N LEU A 106 -0.45 4.45 -7.71
CA LEU A 106 -0.11 3.02 -7.77
C LEU A 106 1.37 2.73 -8.12
N PRO A 107 2.01 3.43 -9.09
CA PRO A 107 3.41 3.17 -9.43
C PRO A 107 4.42 3.54 -8.33
N PHE A 108 4.03 4.39 -7.38
CA PHE A 108 4.89 4.87 -6.27
C PHE A 108 4.69 4.04 -4.99
N VAL A 109 3.74 3.11 -4.99
CA VAL A 109 3.48 2.22 -3.87
C VAL A 109 4.63 1.21 -3.74
N GLY A 110 5.19 1.13 -2.54
CA GLY A 110 6.28 0.26 -2.14
C GLY A 110 7.65 0.94 -2.17
N GLU A 111 7.76 2.20 -2.60
CA GLU A 111 9.04 2.92 -2.64
C GLU A 111 9.60 3.14 -1.23
N GLY A 112 8.74 3.42 -0.24
CA GLY A 112 9.14 3.63 1.15
C GLY A 112 9.55 2.36 1.91
N LEU A 113 9.37 1.16 1.33
CA LEU A 113 9.69 -0.12 1.97
C LEU A 113 11.20 -0.35 2.13
N VAL A 114 12.04 0.37 1.39
CA VAL A 114 13.50 0.17 1.38
C VAL A 114 14.27 1.41 1.86
N ASP A 115 13.71 2.61 1.68
CA ASP A 115 14.31 3.88 2.15
C ASP A 115 14.30 4.05 3.68
N SER A 116 13.69 3.12 4.41
CA SER A 116 13.68 3.10 5.89
C SER A 116 14.81 2.27 6.51
N SER A 117 15.89 1.98 5.74
CA SER A 117 17.10 1.28 6.19
C SER A 117 18.23 2.21 6.68
#